data_AF-A0A972SDB8-F1
#
_entry.id   AF-A0A972SDB8-F1
#
_cell.length_a   1.000
_cell.length_b   1.000
_cell.length_c   1.000
_cell.angle_alpha   90.00
_cell.angle_beta   90.00
_cell.angle_gamma   90.00
#
_symmetry.space_group_name_H-M   'P 1'
#
loop_
_entity.id
_entity.type
_entity.pdbx_description
1 polymer ?
#
loop_
_entity_poly.entity_id
_entity_poly.type
_entity_poly.pdbx_seq_one_letter_code
_entity_poly.pdbx_strand_id
1 'polypeptide(L)' 'MQKKLLLCVTGASGSLYALRFAEHALRLGLGLECVVSETGKKVLAHEL' A
#
# COMPACT_ATOMS: atom_id res chain seq x y z
N MET A 1 -5.53 -22.15 -2.44
CA MET A 1 -5.86 -20.82 -3.00
C MET A 1 -4.98 -19.78 -2.31
N GLN A 2 -4.30 -18.93 -3.08
CA GLN A 2 -3.55 -17.80 -2.54
C GLN A 2 -4.54 -16.75 -1.99
N LYS A 3 -4.40 -16.33 -0.74
CA LYS A 3 -5.24 -15.26 -0.17
C LYS A 3 -4.89 -13.94 -0.85
N LYS A 4 -5.92 -13.17 -1.24
CA LYS A 4 -5.78 -11.86 -1.87
C LYS A 4 -6.23 -10.75 -0.93
N LEU A 5 -5.51 -9.63 -0.95
CA LEU A 5 -5.84 -8.41 -0.21
C LEU A 5 -5.97 -7.24 -1.19
N LEU A 6 -6.91 -6.36 -0.89
CA LEU A 6 -7.00 -5.04 -1.51
C LEU A 6 -6.45 -4.00 -0.52
N LEU A 7 -5.35 -3.35 -0.87
CA LEU A 7 -4.75 -2.27 -0.11
C LEU A 7 -5.21 -0.92 -0.66
N CYS A 8 -5.92 -0.13 0.15
CA CYS A 8 -6.35 1.21 -0.22
C CYS A 8 -5.49 2.26 0.51
N VAL A 9 -4.79 3.11 -0.25
CA VAL A 9 -3.93 4.18 0.29
C VAL A 9 -4.56 5.54 0.02
N THR A 10 -4.70 6.35 1.07
CA THR A 10 -5.29 7.69 1.01
C THR A 10 -4.25 8.78 1.28
N GLY A 11 -4.67 10.05 1.31
CA GLY A 11 -3.79 11.19 1.57
C GLY A 11 -3.47 11.47 3.04
N ALA A 12 -3.57 10.46 3.91
CA ALA A 12 -3.09 10.59 5.28
C ALA A 12 -1.56 10.44 5.31
N SER A 13 -0.89 11.18 6.18
CA SER A 13 0.55 10.99 6.41
C SER A 13 0.83 9.58 6.95
N GLY A 14 1.95 8.99 6.54
CA GLY A 14 2.32 7.62 6.90
C GLY A 14 2.30 6.65 5.71
N SER A 15 2.60 7.13 4.52
CA SER A 15 2.73 6.31 3.30
C SER A 15 3.81 5.23 3.42
N LEU A 16 4.81 5.43 4.29
CA LEU A 16 5.78 4.41 4.67
C LEU A 16 5.13 3.15 5.25
N TYR A 17 4.05 3.29 6.02
CA TYR A 17 3.33 2.12 6.56
C TYR A 17 2.67 1.30 5.46
N ALA A 18 2.10 1.96 4.44
CA ALA A 18 1.53 1.27 3.29
C ALA A 18 2.60 0.49 2.51
N LEU A 19 3.79 1.08 2.32
CA LEU A 19 4.93 0.40 1.68
C LEU A 19 5.38 -0.81 2.49
N ARG A 20 5.61 -0.66 3.80
CA ARG A 20 6.04 -1.76 4.67
C ARG A 20 5.01 -2.87 4.73
N PHE A 21 3.72 -2.53 4.81
CA PHE A 21 2.65 -3.52 4.76
C PHE A 21 2.69 -4.32 3.45
N ALA A 22 2.82 -3.64 2.31
CA ALA A 22 2.89 -4.30 1.00
C ALA A 22 4.10 -5.25 0.90
N GLU A 23 5.28 -4.82 1.36
CA GLU A 23 6.49 -5.66 1.41
C GLU A 23 6.26 -6.94 2.24
N HIS A 24 5.69 -6.80 3.44
CA HIS A 24 5.44 -7.94 4.31
C HIS A 24 4.36 -8.88 3.75
N ALA A 25 3.29 -8.34 3.18
CA ALA A 25 2.22 -9.14 2.58
C ALA A 25 2.74 -9.98 1.40
N LEU A 26 3.55 -9.39 0.52
CA LEU A 26 4.16 -10.09 -0.61
C LEU A 26 5.14 -11.19 -0.13
N ARG A 27 5.94 -10.92 0.91
CA ARG A 27 6.85 -11.92 1.51
C ARG A 27 6.11 -13.11 2.13
N LEU A 28 4.90 -12.89 2.64
CA LEU A 28 4.02 -13.95 3.15
C LEU A 28 3.29 -14.72 2.04
N GLY A 29 3.56 -14.39 0.77
CA GLY A 29 2.91 -15.02 -0.38
C GLY A 29 1.45 -14.60 -0.54
N LEU A 30 1.04 -13.44 -0.01
CA LEU A 30 -0.29 -12.89 -0.24
C LEU A 30 -0.33 -12.17 -1.60
N GLY A 31 -1.41 -12.35 -2.35
CA GLY A 31 -1.67 -11.51 -3.51
C GLY A 31 -2.12 -10.13 -3.05
N LEU A 32 -1.56 -9.07 -3.63
CA LEU A 32 -1.89 -7.70 -3.26
C LEU A 32 -2.36 -6.93 -4.51
N GLU A 33 -3.56 -6.37 -4.43
CA GLU A 33 -4.05 -5.35 -5.37
C GLU A 33 -4.08 -4.01 -4.63
N CYS A 34 -3.67 -2.93 -5.28
CA CYS A 34 -3.49 -1.64 -4.61
C CYS A 34 -4.29 -0.53 -5.31
N VAL A 35 -5.03 0.25 -4.54
CA VAL A 35 -5.77 1.43 -5.01
C VAL A 35 -5.28 2.64 -4.22
N VAL A 36 -4.80 3.65 -4.94
CA VAL A 36 -4.22 4.86 -4.35
C VAL A 36 -5.03 6.06 -4.81
N SER A 37 -5.54 6.86 -3.87
CA SER A 37 -6.24 8.10 -4.21
C SER A 37 -5.28 9.15 -4.78
N GLU A 38 -5.80 10.15 -5.50
CA GLU A 38 -4.97 11.23 -6.05
C GLU A 38 -4.17 11.97 -4.96
N THR A 39 -4.78 12.20 -3.80
CA THR A 39 -4.05 12.79 -2.66
C THR A 39 -3.03 11.80 -2.08
N GLY A 40 -3.36 10.51 -2.02
CA GLY A 40 -2.42 9.47 -1.58
C GLY A 40 -1.17 9.40 -2.46
N LYS A 41 -1.32 9.56 -3.78
CA LYS A 41 -0.17 9.64 -4.71
C LYS A 41 0.75 10.82 -4.39
N LYS A 42 0.17 11.98 -4.06
CA LYS A 42 0.94 13.18 -3.67
C LYS A 42 1.69 12.98 -2.36
N VAL A 43 1.04 12.37 -1.36
CA VAL A 43 1.68 12.07 -0.06
C VAL A 43 2.79 11.05 -0.24
N LEU A 44 2.55 9.97 -1.00
CA LEU A 44 3.57 8.97 -1.34
C LEU A 44 4.79 9.63 -2.00
N ALA A 45 4.61 10.49 -3.00
CA ALA A 45 5.70 11.18 -3.68
C ALA A 45 6.43 12.22 -2.82
N HIS A 46 5.81 12.68 -1.74
CA HIS A 46 6.43 13.61 -0.79
C HIS A 46 7.25 12.89 0.28
N GLU A 47 6.78 11.71 0.71
CA GLU A 47 7.36 10.95 1.83
C GLU A 47 8.34 9.84 1.40
N LEU A 48 8.34 9.42 0.12
CA LEU A 48 9.21 8.37 -0.46
C LEU A 48 10.09 8.92 -1.58
#